data_AF-A0A964UK26-F1
#
_entry.id   AF-A0A964UK26-F1
#
_cell.length_a   1.000
_cell.length_b   1.000
_cell.length_c   1.000
_cell.angle_alpha   90.00
_cell.angle_beta   90.00
_cell.angle_gamma   90.00
#
_symmetry.space_group_name_H-M   'P 1'
#
loop_
_entity.id
_entity.type
_entity.pdbx_description
1 polymer ?
#
loop_
_entity_poly.entity_id
_entity_poly.type
_entity_poly.pdbx_seq_one_letter_code
_entity_poly.pdbx_strand_id
1 'polypeptide(L)'
;MVVAGEQVVYALETSELTGPTGPRVATTTLRVLVNGEETDVVSLTSTARESLRYLDHLDTFITDWDMDFDGTNDVAVLEGVGGAGSYRWYTLHRFDPSTRTLEPLPGFTYTDVVTGKELPQQIENPQFDPERQRITSSYTHMGTRSIRTSVFQYTGAEYELATTTTQGFER
;
A
#
# COMPACT_ATOMS: atom_id res chain seq x y z
N MET A 1 11.04 -7.55 13.03
CA MET A 1 10.14 -7.68 14.20
C MET A 1 9.97 -9.18 14.49
N VAL A 2 9.70 -9.59 15.74
CA VAL A 2 9.60 -11.03 16.11
C VAL A 2 8.13 -11.39 16.32
N VAL A 3 7.59 -12.27 15.48
CA VAL A 3 6.25 -12.83 15.66
C VAL A 3 6.39 -14.34 15.80
N ALA A 4 5.77 -14.94 16.82
CA ALA A 4 5.81 -16.38 17.10
C ALA A 4 7.22 -17.01 17.23
N GLY A 5 8.24 -16.23 17.60
CA GLY A 5 9.64 -16.70 17.66
C GLY A 5 10.36 -16.70 16.32
N GLU A 6 9.72 -16.23 15.26
CA GLU A 6 10.30 -16.04 13.94
C GLU A 6 10.58 -14.55 13.69
N GLN A 7 11.73 -14.26 13.10
CA GLN A 7 12.09 -12.89 12.71
C GLN A 7 11.56 -12.63 11.29
N VAL A 8 10.61 -11.71 11.16
CA VAL A 8 10.16 -11.19 9.85
C VAL A 8 10.94 -9.92 9.53
N VAL A 9 11.54 -9.88 8.34
CA VAL A 9 12.30 -8.75 7.81
C VAL A 9 11.84 -8.45 6.38
N TYR A 10 11.57 -7.17 6.14
CA TYR A 10 11.30 -6.64 4.81
C TYR A 10 12.58 -6.04 4.22
N ALA A 11 13.10 -6.66 3.16
CA ALA A 11 14.30 -6.19 2.48
C ALA A 11 13.93 -5.51 1.16
N LEU A 12 14.44 -4.29 0.94
CA LEU A 12 14.18 -3.51 -0.27
C LEU A 12 15.42 -3.47 -1.16
N GLU A 13 15.21 -3.71 -2.46
CA GLU A 13 16.24 -3.61 -3.49
C GLU A 13 15.68 -2.82 -4.68
N THR A 14 16.38 -1.77 -5.12
CA THR A 14 16.01 -1.03 -6.33
C THR A 14 17.04 -1.26 -7.42
N SER A 15 16.57 -1.67 -8.59
CA SER A 15 17.38 -1.80 -9.80
C SER A 15 16.90 -0.79 -10.85
N GLU A 16 17.84 -0.10 -11.50
CA GLU A 16 17.55 0.83 -12.59
C GLU A 16 18.04 0.26 -13.92
N LEU A 17 17.15 0.19 -14.92
CA LEU A 17 17.53 -0.09 -16.30
C LEU A 17 17.77 1.23 -17.03
N THR A 18 19.03 1.47 -17.39
CA THR A 18 19.43 2.62 -18.19
C THR A 18 19.20 2.33 -19.68
N GLY A 19 18.18 2.97 -20.25
CA GLY A 19 17.99 3.01 -21.71
C GLY A 19 18.94 4.03 -22.37
N PRO A 20 19.40 3.80 -23.62
CA PRO A 20 20.33 4.69 -24.32
C PRO A 20 19.73 6.07 -24.67
N THR A 21 18.41 6.16 -24.85
CA THR A 21 17.64 7.42 -25.00
C THR A 21 16.17 7.13 -24.68
N GLY A 22 15.68 7.48 -23.48
CA GLY A 22 14.28 7.25 -23.09
C GLY A 22 14.04 7.31 -21.59
N PRO A 23 12.76 7.25 -21.13
CA PRO A 23 12.45 7.21 -19.70
C PRO A 23 13.12 5.97 -19.09
N ARG A 24 13.93 6.19 -18.05
CA ARG A 24 14.56 5.09 -17.30
C ARG A 24 13.44 4.27 -16.64
N VAL A 25 13.64 3.00 -16.38
CA VAL A 25 12.68 2.19 -15.61
C VAL A 25 13.39 1.80 -14.32
N ALA A 26 12.70 1.99 -13.19
CA ALA A 26 13.18 1.54 -11.89
C ALA A 26 12.23 0.43 -11.41
N THR A 27 12.81 -0.71 -11.03
CA THR A 27 12.11 -1.80 -10.39
C THR A 27 12.57 -1.85 -8.94
N THR A 28 11.66 -1.59 -8.01
CA THR A 28 11.90 -1.80 -6.58
C THR A 28 11.23 -3.10 -6.16
N THR A 29 12.02 -3.97 -5.55
CA THR A 29 11.59 -5.28 -5.07
C THR A 29 11.61 -5.28 -3.54
N LEU A 30 10.49 -5.66 -2.96
CA LEU A 30 10.33 -6.02 -1.56
C LEU A 30 10.44 -7.54 -1.45
N ARG A 31 11.37 -8.02 -0.61
CA ARG A 31 11.50 -9.43 -0.24
C ARG A 31 11.07 -9.61 1.20
N VAL A 32 10.22 -10.59 1.45
CA VAL A 32 9.81 -10.99 2.79
C VAL A 32 10.73 -12.12 3.24
N LEU A 33 11.47 -11.87 4.31
CA LEU A 33 12.40 -12.83 4.88
C LEU A 33 11.87 -13.31 6.24
N VAL A 34 11.66 -14.61 6.39
CA VAL A 34 11.30 -15.26 7.66
C VAL A 34 12.51 -16.05 8.14
N ASN A 35 13.08 -15.67 9.29
CA ASN A 35 14.31 -16.26 9.82
C ASN A 35 15.51 -16.22 8.85
N GLY A 36 15.53 -15.22 7.97
CA GLY A 36 16.57 -15.04 6.95
C GLY A 36 16.32 -15.79 5.64
N GLU A 37 15.24 -16.56 5.52
CA GLU A 37 14.83 -17.23 4.29
C GLU A 37 13.77 -16.42 3.55
N GLU A 38 13.92 -16.26 2.23
CA GLU A 38 12.92 -15.59 1.39
C GLU A 38 11.67 -16.45 1.25
N THR A 39 10.52 -15.90 1.64
CA THR A 39 9.21 -16.58 1.57
C THR A 39 8.25 -15.95 0.59
N ASP A 40 8.41 -14.65 0.32
CA ASP A 40 7.57 -13.92 -0.63
C ASP A 40 8.30 -12.72 -1.25
N VAL A 41 7.83 -12.28 -2.41
CA VAL A 41 8.43 -11.19 -3.19
C VAL A 41 7.36 -10.36 -3.88
N VAL A 42 7.40 -9.05 -3.66
CA VAL A 42 6.58 -8.07 -4.38
C VAL A 42 7.50 -7.12 -5.14
N SER A 43 7.20 -6.86 -6.42
CA SER A 43 7.99 -5.94 -7.24
C SER A 43 7.12 -4.89 -7.87
N LEU A 44 7.54 -3.62 -7.77
CA LEU A 44 6.92 -2.50 -8.44
C LEU A 44 7.85 -1.97 -9.52
N THR A 45 7.33 -1.84 -10.75
CA THR A 45 8.05 -1.24 -11.87
C THR A 45 7.45 0.11 -12.21
N SER A 46 8.25 1.16 -12.20
CA SER A 46 7.81 2.54 -12.48
C SER A 46 8.68 3.22 -13.54
N THR A 47 8.10 4.19 -14.26
CA THR A 47 8.88 5.03 -15.18
C THR A 47 9.65 6.10 -14.40
N ALA A 48 10.96 6.15 -14.55
CA ALA A 48 11.89 6.99 -13.79
C ALA A 48 11.64 8.49 -13.85
N ARG A 49 10.84 8.96 -14.82
CA ARG A 49 10.47 10.38 -14.91
C ARG A 49 9.44 10.78 -13.84
N GLU A 50 8.60 9.83 -13.42
CA GLU A 50 7.71 9.95 -12.27
C GLU A 50 8.44 9.52 -10.99
N SER A 51 9.33 8.54 -11.06
CA SER A 51 10.12 8.08 -9.92
C SER A 51 11.08 9.18 -9.42
N LEU A 52 11.91 9.81 -10.26
CA LEU A 52 12.99 10.72 -9.81
C LEU A 52 12.52 12.11 -9.32
N ARG A 53 11.29 12.54 -9.61
CA ARG A 53 10.77 13.86 -9.15
C ARG A 53 10.06 13.82 -7.80
N TYR A 54 9.65 12.62 -7.36
CA TYR A 54 8.86 12.47 -6.15
C TYR A 54 9.46 11.45 -5.16
N LEU A 55 10.37 10.56 -5.58
CA LEU A 55 10.94 9.49 -4.72
C LEU A 55 11.76 9.97 -3.51
N ASP A 56 12.34 11.17 -3.51
CA ASP A 56 13.07 11.65 -2.31
C ASP A 56 12.14 11.79 -1.07
N HIS A 57 10.81 11.71 -1.27
CA HIS A 57 9.79 11.80 -0.22
C HIS A 57 8.66 10.76 -0.35
N LEU A 58 8.84 9.70 -1.16
CA LEU A 58 7.82 8.66 -1.38
C LEU A 58 8.31 7.28 -0.97
N ASP A 59 7.65 6.71 0.05
CA ASP A 59 7.82 5.31 0.40
C ASP A 59 7.07 4.44 -0.62
N THR A 60 7.84 3.68 -1.40
CA THR A 60 7.31 2.70 -2.36
C THR A 60 6.57 1.57 -1.63
N PHE A 61 7.06 1.24 -0.45
CA PHE A 61 6.46 0.28 0.46
C PHE A 61 6.40 0.90 1.85
N ILE A 62 5.24 0.84 2.50
CA ILE A 62 5.08 1.15 3.92
C ILE A 62 5.04 -0.19 4.65
N THR A 63 5.92 -0.41 5.61
CA THR A 63 6.17 -1.74 6.22
C THR A 63 6.20 -1.72 7.75
N ASP A 64 5.73 -0.62 8.34
CA ASP A 64 5.72 -0.33 9.77
C ASP A 64 4.31 -0.29 10.37
N TRP A 65 3.29 -0.70 9.62
CA TRP A 65 1.89 -0.78 10.07
C TRP A 65 1.52 -2.21 10.41
N ASP A 66 0.90 -2.44 11.56
CA ASP A 66 0.20 -3.69 11.90
C ASP A 66 -1.30 -3.43 11.71
N MET A 67 -1.81 -3.69 10.50
CA MET A 67 -3.14 -3.28 10.07
C MET A 67 -4.24 -4.23 10.53
N ASP A 68 -3.95 -5.51 10.77
CA ASP A 68 -4.93 -6.48 11.29
C ASP A 68 -4.75 -6.85 12.77
N PHE A 69 -3.82 -6.19 13.46
CA PHE A 69 -3.61 -6.28 14.91
C PHE A 69 -3.19 -7.67 15.39
N ASP A 70 -2.52 -8.44 14.52
CA ASP A 70 -2.01 -9.78 14.85
C ASP A 70 -0.60 -9.75 15.49
N GLY A 71 0.01 -8.56 15.56
CA GLY A 71 1.36 -8.34 16.08
C GLY A 71 2.45 -8.40 15.01
N THR A 72 2.09 -8.58 13.75
CA THR A 72 2.96 -8.56 12.58
C THR A 72 2.78 -7.27 11.80
N ASN A 73 3.86 -6.80 11.19
CA ASN A 73 3.78 -5.65 10.33
C ASN A 73 3.33 -6.12 8.96
N ASP A 74 2.41 -5.38 8.40
CA ASP A 74 1.82 -5.51 7.10
C ASP A 74 2.49 -4.56 6.10
N VAL A 75 2.04 -4.62 4.85
CA VAL A 75 2.66 -3.89 3.73
C VAL A 75 1.62 -3.09 2.95
N ALA A 76 1.84 -1.78 2.80
CA ALA A 76 1.19 -0.99 1.77
C ALA A 76 2.13 -0.84 0.56
N VAL A 77 1.67 -1.25 -0.62
CA VAL A 77 2.44 -1.21 -1.87
C VAL A 77 1.96 -0.04 -2.71
N LEU A 78 2.85 0.90 -3.05
CA LEU A 78 2.52 2.01 -3.94
C LEU A 78 2.24 1.48 -5.34
N GLU A 79 1.08 1.79 -5.90
CA GLU A 79 0.70 1.37 -7.26
C GLU A 79 0.87 2.53 -8.27
N GLY A 80 0.89 3.76 -7.78
CA GLY A 80 1.19 4.91 -8.63
C GLY A 80 0.87 6.25 -8.01
N VAL A 81 1.19 7.28 -8.79
CA VAL A 81 1.15 8.68 -8.37
C VAL A 81 0.46 9.53 -9.43
N GLY A 82 -0.43 10.41 -9.01
CA GLY A 82 -1.20 11.30 -9.88
C GLY A 82 -1.11 12.76 -9.46
N GLY A 83 -1.66 13.65 -10.30
CA GLY A 83 -1.86 15.09 -10.01
C GLY A 83 -0.67 15.79 -9.36
N ALA A 84 0.48 15.72 -10.05
CA ALA A 84 1.74 16.34 -9.65
C ALA A 84 2.30 15.88 -8.28
N GLY A 85 2.13 14.60 -7.92
CA GLY A 85 2.69 14.04 -6.69
C GLY A 85 1.74 14.08 -5.48
N SER A 86 0.58 14.71 -5.65
CA SER A 86 -0.39 14.97 -4.58
C SER A 86 -1.33 13.78 -4.30
N TYR A 87 -1.39 12.83 -5.23
CA TYR A 87 -2.24 11.65 -5.15
C TYR A 87 -1.38 10.42 -5.25
N ARG A 88 -1.48 9.55 -4.26
CA ARG A 88 -0.80 8.26 -4.25
C ARG A 88 -1.88 7.21 -4.05
N TRP A 89 -1.85 6.13 -4.80
CA TRP A 89 -2.74 5.00 -4.55
C TRP A 89 -1.91 3.77 -4.20
N TYR A 90 -2.36 3.03 -3.21
CA TYR A 90 -1.70 1.86 -2.66
C TYR A 90 -2.62 0.65 -2.73
N THR A 91 -2.05 -0.55 -2.78
CA THR A 91 -2.74 -1.77 -2.35
C THR A 91 -2.24 -2.14 -0.95
N LEU A 92 -3.13 -2.67 -0.11
CA LEU A 92 -2.83 -3.05 1.26
C LEU A 92 -2.77 -4.57 1.37
N HIS A 93 -1.72 -5.08 1.98
CA HIS A 93 -1.49 -6.50 2.16
C HIS A 93 -1.15 -6.78 3.61
N ARG A 94 -1.77 -7.80 4.18
CA ARG A 94 -1.38 -8.36 5.48
C ARG A 94 -0.33 -9.45 5.31
N PHE A 95 0.54 -9.64 6.28
CA PHE A 95 1.41 -10.80 6.31
C PHE A 95 0.73 -11.95 7.05
N ASP A 96 0.47 -13.08 6.39
CA ASP A 96 -0.06 -14.27 7.06
C ASP A 96 1.08 -15.16 7.57
N PRO A 97 1.27 -15.32 8.90
CA PRO A 97 2.36 -16.12 9.45
C PRO A 97 2.23 -17.62 9.16
N SER A 98 1.02 -18.11 8.86
CA SER A 98 0.75 -19.53 8.60
C SER A 98 1.20 -19.96 7.21
N THR A 99 1.05 -19.07 6.23
CA THR A 99 1.44 -19.27 4.83
C THR A 99 2.78 -18.62 4.50
N ARG A 100 3.23 -17.68 5.36
CA ARG A 100 4.45 -16.87 5.21
C ARG A 100 4.45 -16.00 3.95
N THR A 101 3.27 -15.56 3.54
CA THR A 101 3.05 -14.76 2.33
C THR A 101 2.26 -13.50 2.64
N LEU A 102 2.38 -12.51 1.76
CA LEU A 102 1.54 -11.32 1.76
C LEU A 102 0.20 -11.63 1.09
N GLU A 103 -0.89 -11.40 1.80
CA GLU A 103 -2.25 -11.55 1.32
C GLU A 103 -2.95 -10.19 1.25
N PRO A 104 -3.90 -9.98 0.32
CA PRO A 104 -4.70 -8.76 0.33
C PRO A 104 -5.37 -8.52 1.69
N LEU A 105 -5.32 -7.28 2.18
CA LEU A 105 -5.93 -6.93 3.46
C LEU A 105 -7.48 -7.04 3.35
N PRO A 106 -8.14 -7.85 4.22
CA PRO A 106 -9.59 -7.99 4.19
C PRO A 106 -10.33 -6.64 4.36
N GLY A 107 -11.38 -6.44 3.56
CA GLY A 107 -12.10 -5.15 3.47
C GLY A 107 -11.53 -4.16 2.45
N PHE A 108 -10.35 -4.45 1.88
CA PHE A 108 -9.75 -3.71 0.77
C PHE A 108 -9.52 -4.61 -0.44
N THR A 109 -10.53 -5.40 -0.79
CA THR A 109 -10.50 -6.30 -1.94
C THR A 109 -11.73 -6.12 -2.82
N TYR A 110 -11.63 -6.56 -4.07
CA TYR A 110 -12.78 -6.73 -4.96
C TYR A 110 -12.74 -8.13 -5.59
N THR A 111 -13.91 -8.69 -5.87
CA THR A 111 -14.00 -9.94 -6.63
C THR A 111 -13.87 -9.63 -8.13
N ASP A 112 -12.83 -10.14 -8.76
CA ASP A 112 -12.67 -10.08 -10.21
C ASP A 112 -13.80 -10.87 -10.89
N VAL A 113 -14.60 -10.20 -11.69
CA VAL A 113 -15.82 -10.78 -12.29
C VAL A 113 -15.54 -11.88 -13.32
N VAL A 114 -14.31 -11.95 -13.85
CA VAL A 114 -13.93 -12.93 -14.87
C VAL A 114 -13.41 -14.21 -14.23
N THR A 115 -12.54 -14.07 -13.23
CA THR A 115 -11.82 -15.17 -12.60
C THR A 115 -12.43 -15.62 -11.27
N GLY A 116 -13.32 -14.81 -10.69
CA GLY A 116 -13.92 -15.03 -9.37
C GLY A 116 -12.93 -14.87 -8.20
N LYS A 117 -11.71 -14.40 -8.48
CA LYS A 117 -10.67 -14.22 -7.46
C LYS A 117 -10.86 -12.91 -6.71
N GLU A 118 -10.57 -12.91 -5.42
CA GLU A 118 -10.40 -11.67 -4.68
C GLU A 118 -9.04 -11.05 -5.02
N LEU A 119 -9.07 -9.78 -5.40
CA LEU A 119 -7.90 -8.98 -5.74
C LEU A 119 -7.85 -7.74 -4.86
N PRO A 120 -6.65 -7.22 -4.54
CA PRO A 120 -6.52 -6.03 -3.73
C PRO A 120 -7.12 -4.82 -4.44
N GLN A 121 -7.86 -4.01 -3.68
CA GLN A 121 -8.40 -2.73 -4.11
C GLN A 121 -7.38 -1.63 -3.86
N GLN A 122 -7.34 -0.65 -4.77
CA GLN A 122 -6.55 0.57 -4.59
C GLN A 122 -7.19 1.51 -3.56
N ILE A 123 -6.36 2.07 -2.69
CA ILE A 123 -6.73 3.11 -1.71
C ILE A 123 -5.87 4.36 -1.88
N GLU A 124 -6.50 5.53 -1.91
CA GLU A 124 -5.80 6.81 -2.06
C GLU A 124 -5.28 7.38 -0.73
N ASN A 125 -4.00 7.73 -0.71
CA ASN A 125 -3.31 8.38 0.41
C ASN A 125 -3.69 7.78 1.77
N PRO A 126 -3.52 6.44 1.95
CA PRO A 126 -3.91 5.79 3.19
C PRO A 126 -3.16 6.38 4.38
N GLN A 127 -3.85 6.49 5.51
CA GLN A 127 -3.27 6.83 6.81
C GLN A 127 -3.78 5.82 7.84
N PHE A 128 -2.85 5.13 8.49
CA PHE A 128 -3.16 4.16 9.53
C PHE A 128 -3.13 4.81 10.92
N ASP A 129 -4.18 4.58 11.70
CA ASP A 129 -4.33 5.05 13.09
C ASP A 129 -4.57 3.83 13.99
N PRO A 130 -3.51 3.23 14.57
CA PRO A 130 -3.62 1.99 15.35
C PRO A 130 -4.40 2.18 16.65
N GLU A 131 -4.37 3.38 17.25
CA GLU A 131 -5.09 3.67 18.49
C GLU A 131 -6.61 3.59 18.30
N ARG A 132 -7.08 3.95 17.10
CA ARG A 132 -8.51 3.90 16.74
C ARG A 132 -8.86 2.72 15.84
N GLN A 133 -7.89 1.87 15.54
CA GLN A 133 -8.02 0.72 14.64
C GLN A 133 -8.67 1.07 13.29
N ARG A 134 -8.17 2.12 12.65
CA ARG A 134 -8.78 2.65 11.44
C ARG A 134 -7.77 3.00 10.37
N ILE A 135 -8.23 2.93 9.12
CA ILE A 135 -7.52 3.44 7.95
C ILE A 135 -8.35 4.56 7.34
N THR A 136 -7.70 5.68 7.05
CA THR A 136 -8.34 6.80 6.37
C THR A 136 -7.80 6.91 4.94
N SER A 137 -8.69 6.94 3.96
CA SER A 137 -8.40 7.30 2.57
C SER A 137 -8.76 8.75 2.33
N SER A 138 -7.92 9.48 1.62
CA SER A 138 -8.17 10.88 1.26
C SER A 138 -7.90 11.16 -0.21
N TYR A 139 -8.92 11.63 -0.91
CA TYR A 139 -8.88 11.99 -2.31
C TYR A 139 -9.30 13.44 -2.54
N THR A 140 -8.39 14.27 -3.03
CA THR A 140 -8.69 15.65 -3.45
C THR A 140 -9.15 15.68 -4.91
N HIS A 141 -10.40 16.01 -5.18
CA HIS A 141 -10.88 16.20 -6.55
C HIS A 141 -10.67 17.65 -6.99
N MET A 142 -9.62 17.92 -7.79
CA MET A 142 -9.31 19.30 -8.23
C MET A 142 -10.40 19.92 -9.09
N GLY A 143 -11.10 19.11 -9.91
CA GLY A 143 -12.20 19.61 -10.76
C GLY A 143 -13.36 20.20 -9.97
N THR A 144 -13.77 19.56 -8.86
CA THR A 144 -14.87 19.99 -7.99
C THR A 144 -14.39 20.76 -6.76
N ARG A 145 -13.07 20.92 -6.57
CA ARG A 145 -12.43 21.55 -5.40
C ARG A 145 -12.97 20.98 -4.09
N SER A 146 -12.94 19.66 -3.99
CA SER A 146 -13.41 18.97 -2.81
C SER A 146 -12.42 17.91 -2.37
N ILE A 147 -12.39 17.63 -1.07
CA ILE A 147 -11.67 16.50 -0.50
C ILE A 147 -12.71 15.49 -0.08
N ARG A 148 -12.63 14.28 -0.63
CA ARG A 148 -13.36 13.12 -0.16
C ARG A 148 -12.48 12.38 0.83
N THR A 149 -13.01 12.16 2.03
CA THR A 149 -12.34 11.38 3.08
C THR A 149 -13.20 10.19 3.41
N SER A 150 -12.68 8.99 3.24
CA SER A 150 -13.32 7.74 3.63
C SER A 150 -12.60 7.16 4.85
N VAL A 151 -13.35 6.80 5.88
CA VAL A 151 -12.81 6.17 7.09
C VAL A 151 -13.28 4.72 7.13
N PHE A 152 -12.32 3.82 7.23
CA PHE A 152 -12.52 2.39 7.35
C PHE A 152 -12.19 1.96 8.77
N GLN A 153 -13.09 1.22 9.41
CA GLN A 153 -12.95 0.76 10.78
C GLN A 153 -12.69 -0.74 10.77
N TYR A 154 -11.68 -1.19 11.52
CA TYR A 154 -11.45 -2.61 11.73
C TYR A 154 -12.52 -3.21 12.64
N THR A 155 -13.08 -4.35 12.25
CA THR A 155 -14.17 -5.03 12.97
C THR A 155 -13.71 -6.21 13.83
N GLY A 156 -12.41 -6.55 13.79
CA GLY A 156 -11.86 -7.78 14.36
C GLY A 156 -11.66 -8.91 13.34
N ALA A 157 -12.09 -8.71 12.09
CA ALA A 157 -11.87 -9.66 10.99
C ALA A 157 -11.47 -8.94 9.70
N GLU A 158 -12.10 -7.81 9.41
CA GLU A 158 -11.86 -7.02 8.19
C GLU A 158 -12.08 -5.52 8.44
N TYR A 159 -11.78 -4.71 7.43
CA TYR A 159 -12.13 -3.31 7.43
C TYR A 159 -13.47 -3.04 6.76
N GLU A 160 -14.33 -2.28 7.43
CA GLU A 160 -15.60 -1.82 6.87
C GLU A 160 -15.61 -0.29 6.70
N LEU A 161 -16.25 0.19 5.64
CA LEU A 161 -16.44 1.62 5.42
C LEU A 161 -17.41 2.19 6.48
N ALA A 162 -16.86 2.91 7.45
CA ALA A 162 -17.64 3.52 8.52
C ALA A 162 -18.28 4.84 8.08
N THR A 163 -17.54 5.69 7.37
CA THR A 163 -18.08 6.97 6.87
C THR A 163 -17.34 7.46 5.63
N THR A 164 -18.04 8.24 4.81
CA THR A 164 -17.46 9.05 3.75
C THR A 164 -17.93 10.49 3.93
N THR A 165 -16.98 11.42 3.96
CA THR A 165 -17.26 12.85 3.98
C THR A 165 -16.70 13.51 2.74
N THR A 166 -17.39 14.52 2.24
CA THR A 166 -16.90 15.35 1.14
C THR A 166 -16.94 16.80 1.59
N GLN A 167 -15.78 17.44 1.68
CA GLN A 167 -15.65 18.83 2.06
C GLN A 167 -15.19 19.66 0.85
N GLY A 168 -15.97 20.68 0.48
CA GLY A 168 -15.53 21.68 -0.49
C GLY A 168 -14.56 22.68 0.15
N PHE A 169 -13.64 23.23 -0.64
CA PHE A 169 -12.82 24.36 -0.22
C PHE A 169 -12.99 25.54 -1.19
N GLU A 170 -13.32 26.70 -0.61
CA GLU A 170 -13.39 27.98 -1.31
C GLU A 170 -12.02 28.67 -1.35
N ARG A 171 -11.89 29.70 -2.19
CA ARG A 171 -10.63 30.42 -2.43
C ARG A 171 -10.18 31.26 -1.24
#